data_AF-A0A944XFD5-F1
#
_entry.id   AF-A0A944XFD5-F1
#
_cell.length_a   1.000
_cell.length_b   1.000
_cell.length_c   1.000
_cell.angle_alpha   90.00
_cell.angle_beta   90.00
_cell.angle_gamma   90.00
#
_symmetry.space_group_name_H-M   'P 1'
#
loop_
_entity.id
_entity.type
_entity.pdbx_description
1 polymer ?
#
loop_
_entity_poly.entity_id
_entity_poly.type
_entity_poly.pdbx_seq_one_letter_code
_entity_poly.pdbx_strand_id
1 'polypeptide(L)'
;MKVKKSLYCITDKYNKPDFRFLFDDPKRAQEKIKQLKSGVLGETIFLSKFKRDFFVDGVNKNYVSQTKRIAIKKGCWTALEVRKVNFIDEISPTKHFEKMDCSPEFQLNYSKKYVRDLPFLNTSFKSPLECELDPRETPVSFWGFDWQMSFLRTKSFATALVLTILVTSVATFTVGYQKNNTTTEELADLHLKQAETTVQAQTKVLGAKDEKIAQQFDQKLDAFVLDALKRFDTIKTEELEGEIYEILKGNPMEEMAPLIAKKDRTVAAFLVGIAMKESGFGRHVPVLNGKNCYNYWGYRGIRKKMGTGGHTCFDGPQDAIDTVGGRLERLVKIDVDTPQEMVLWKCGSACSKDPNAGRWINDVTINFSKLMNEKT
;
A
#
# COMPACT_ATOMS: atom_id res chain seq x y z
N MET A 1 -19.65 13.00 40.04
CA MET A 1 -19.90 11.56 39.83
C MET A 1 -19.44 11.21 38.41
N LYS A 2 -18.22 10.68 38.24
CA LYS A 2 -17.68 10.39 36.89
C LYS A 2 -18.34 9.12 36.37
N VAL A 3 -19.14 9.23 35.33
CA VAL A 3 -19.66 8.07 34.60
C VAL A 3 -18.44 7.33 34.05
N LYS A 4 -18.08 6.17 34.64
CA LYS A 4 -17.06 5.27 34.10
C LYS A 4 -17.57 4.84 32.71
N LYS A 5 -17.05 5.46 31.64
CA LYS A 5 -17.35 5.04 30.27
C LYS A 5 -17.00 3.55 30.18
N SER A 6 -18.01 2.74 29.92
CA SER A 6 -17.86 1.29 29.78
C SER A 6 -17.29 1.02 28.40
N LEU A 7 -16.17 0.31 28.32
CA LEU A 7 -15.61 -0.13 27.05
C LEU A 7 -16.04 -1.56 26.75
N TYR A 8 -16.12 -1.88 25.47
CA TYR A 8 -16.53 -3.18 24.95
C TYR A 8 -15.45 -3.72 24.02
N CYS A 9 -15.19 -5.01 24.09
CA CYS A 9 -14.26 -5.71 23.20
C CYS A 9 -14.92 -6.92 22.56
N ILE A 10 -14.31 -7.41 21.49
CA ILE A 10 -14.73 -8.66 20.85
C ILE A 10 -13.99 -9.81 21.55
N THR A 11 -14.73 -10.85 21.91
CA THR A 11 -14.18 -12.06 22.54
C THR A 11 -14.44 -13.28 21.66
N ASP A 12 -13.52 -14.24 21.72
CA ASP A 12 -13.73 -15.57 21.12
C ASP A 12 -14.60 -16.49 22.01
N LYS A 13 -14.87 -17.71 21.53
CA LYS A 13 -15.63 -18.74 22.28
C LYS A 13 -14.97 -19.19 23.59
N TYR A 14 -13.69 -18.85 23.80
CA TYR A 14 -12.93 -19.15 25.00
C TYR A 14 -12.84 -17.93 25.93
N ASN A 15 -13.64 -16.88 25.68
CA ASN A 15 -13.69 -15.66 26.47
C ASN A 15 -12.35 -14.89 26.49
N LYS A 16 -11.54 -15.02 25.45
CA LYS A 16 -10.29 -14.27 25.32
C LYS A 16 -10.56 -12.91 24.65
N PRO A 17 -10.28 -11.78 25.31
CA PRO A 17 -10.52 -10.45 24.75
C PRO A 17 -9.51 -10.07 23.68
N ASP A 18 -9.99 -9.50 22.57
CA ASP A 18 -9.17 -8.88 21.54
C ASP A 18 -9.13 -7.36 21.74
N PHE A 19 -8.08 -6.90 22.42
CA PHE A 19 -7.91 -5.48 22.76
C PHE A 19 -7.56 -4.58 21.56
N ARG A 20 -7.35 -5.16 20.37
CA ARG A 20 -7.21 -4.37 19.13
C ARG A 20 -8.52 -3.68 18.75
N PHE A 21 -9.65 -4.22 19.19
CA PHE A 21 -10.98 -3.70 18.92
C PHE A 21 -11.64 -3.29 20.24
N LEU A 22 -11.50 -2.01 20.59
CA LEU A 22 -12.15 -1.41 21.76
C LEU A 22 -13.18 -0.39 21.31
N PHE A 23 -14.40 -0.57 21.79
CA PHE A 23 -15.55 0.27 21.44
C PHE A 23 -16.14 0.91 22.69
N ASP A 24 -16.67 2.12 22.53
CA ASP A 24 -17.43 2.84 23.54
C ASP A 24 -18.93 2.46 23.55
N ASP A 25 -19.43 1.93 22.43
CA ASP A 25 -20.81 1.48 22.24
C ASP A 25 -20.87 -0.02 21.87
N PRO A 26 -21.65 -0.85 22.60
CA PRO A 26 -21.81 -2.27 22.27
C PRO A 26 -22.42 -2.51 20.88
N LYS A 27 -23.25 -1.59 20.36
CA LYS A 27 -23.85 -1.75 19.02
C LYS A 27 -22.80 -1.71 17.92
N ARG A 28 -21.83 -0.80 18.02
CA ARG A 28 -20.69 -0.71 17.09
C ARG A 28 -19.82 -1.96 17.11
N ALA A 29 -19.58 -2.51 18.30
CA ALA A 29 -18.87 -3.78 18.43
C ALA A 29 -19.61 -4.93 17.71
N GLN A 30 -20.95 -4.97 17.80
CA GLN A 30 -21.77 -5.96 17.10
C GLN A 30 -21.75 -5.77 15.58
N GLU A 31 -21.76 -4.52 15.09
CA GLU A 31 -21.63 -4.21 13.66
C GLU A 31 -20.28 -4.66 13.11
N LYS A 32 -19.18 -4.45 13.85
CA LYS A 32 -17.86 -4.96 13.45
C LYS A 32 -17.83 -6.50 13.41
N ILE A 33 -18.50 -7.19 14.34
CA ILE A 33 -18.66 -8.66 14.26
C ILE A 33 -19.41 -9.06 12.98
N LYS A 34 -20.45 -8.32 12.58
CA LYS A 34 -21.17 -8.60 11.33
C LYS A 34 -20.28 -8.38 10.11
N GLN A 35 -19.46 -7.32 10.10
CA GLN A 35 -18.46 -7.07 9.04
C GLN A 35 -17.43 -8.20 8.96
N LEU A 36 -16.84 -8.61 10.09
CA LEU A 36 -15.90 -9.73 10.18
C LEU A 36 -16.51 -11.04 9.64
N LYS A 37 -17.80 -11.27 9.88
CA LYS A 37 -18.53 -12.46 9.39
C LYS A 37 -18.93 -12.39 7.91
N SER A 38 -18.98 -11.19 7.30
CA SER A 38 -19.52 -10.97 5.94
C SER A 38 -18.48 -10.52 4.91
N GLY A 39 -17.25 -10.22 5.32
CA GLY A 39 -16.17 -9.81 4.42
C GLY A 39 -15.71 -10.90 3.44
N VAL A 40 -15.80 -10.63 2.13
CA VAL A 40 -15.29 -11.50 1.04
C VAL A 40 -13.75 -11.48 0.97
N LEU A 41 -13.11 -10.51 1.63
CA LEU A 41 -11.65 -10.32 1.72
C LEU A 41 -10.98 -11.12 2.85
N GLY A 42 -11.72 -11.95 3.58
CA GLY A 42 -11.14 -12.97 4.45
C GLY A 42 -10.49 -12.45 5.73
N GLU A 43 -11.15 -11.56 6.48
CA GLU A 43 -10.84 -11.38 7.90
C GLU A 43 -11.33 -12.63 8.67
N THR A 44 -10.59 -13.74 8.58
CA THR A 44 -10.93 -14.99 9.28
C THR A 44 -10.00 -15.19 10.46
N ILE A 45 -10.55 -15.14 11.67
CA ILE A 45 -9.84 -15.51 12.90
C ILE A 45 -9.84 -17.04 12.97
N PHE A 46 -8.73 -17.66 12.59
CA PHE A 46 -8.44 -19.02 13.03
C PHE A 46 -7.72 -18.96 14.37
N LEU A 47 -8.06 -19.91 15.25
CA LEU A 47 -7.32 -20.21 16.47
C LEU A 47 -6.83 -21.65 16.35
N SER A 48 -5.57 -21.78 15.99
CA SER A 48 -4.80 -23.00 16.05
C SER A 48 -4.55 -23.37 17.52
N LYS A 49 -4.54 -24.68 17.79
CA LYS A 49 -4.23 -25.30 19.09
C LYS A 49 -2.84 -24.92 19.64
N PHE A 50 -2.02 -24.19 18.86
CA PHE A 50 -0.62 -23.88 19.14
C PHE A 50 -0.30 -22.39 19.42
N LYS A 51 -1.27 -21.59 19.86
CA LYS A 51 -1.05 -20.25 20.48
C LYS A 51 -0.30 -19.20 19.62
N ARG A 52 -0.38 -19.25 18.29
CA ARG A 52 -0.05 -18.10 17.45
C ARG A 52 -1.00 -18.08 16.26
N ASP A 53 -1.77 -17.01 16.13
CA ASP A 53 -2.40 -16.60 14.87
C ASP A 53 -2.46 -15.07 14.81
N PHE A 54 -2.01 -14.53 13.68
CA PHE A 54 -2.18 -13.15 13.23
C PHE A 54 -2.89 -13.21 11.88
N PHE A 55 -3.88 -12.34 11.67
CA PHE A 55 -4.26 -11.88 10.34
C PHE A 55 -4.61 -10.39 10.44
N VAL A 56 -3.83 -9.57 9.76
CA VAL A 56 -4.18 -8.17 9.45
C VAL A 56 -4.40 -8.03 7.95
N ASP A 57 -3.70 -8.83 7.14
CA ASP A 57 -3.94 -8.88 5.69
C ASP A 57 -4.23 -10.33 5.29
N GLY A 58 -5.24 -10.52 4.42
CA GLY A 58 -5.70 -11.84 3.97
C GLY A 58 -4.57 -12.74 3.42
N VAL A 59 -4.88 -14.02 3.20
CA VAL A 59 -3.91 -15.01 2.71
C VAL A 59 -3.23 -14.50 1.43
N ASN A 60 -1.92 -14.22 1.52
CA ASN A 60 -1.12 -13.87 0.34
C ASN A 60 -1.19 -15.03 -0.67
N LYS A 61 -1.58 -14.71 -1.91
CA LYS A 61 -1.81 -15.68 -3.01
C LYS A 61 -0.62 -16.60 -3.26
N ASN A 62 0.59 -16.20 -2.86
CA ASN A 62 1.81 -16.99 -2.99
C ASN A 62 1.90 -18.17 -2.00
N TYR A 63 1.09 -18.17 -0.94
CA TYR A 63 0.97 -19.31 -0.01
C TYR A 63 -0.09 -20.33 -0.42
N VAL A 64 -0.88 -20.03 -1.46
CA VAL A 64 -1.80 -20.98 -2.08
C VAL A 64 -1.12 -21.55 -3.32
N SER A 65 -0.69 -22.81 -3.22
CA SER A 65 -0.16 -23.56 -4.37
C SER A 65 -1.15 -23.51 -5.54
N GLN A 66 -0.77 -22.87 -6.65
CA GLN A 66 -1.58 -22.72 -7.86
C GLN A 66 -1.88 -24.06 -8.55
N THR A 67 -1.17 -25.13 -8.18
CA THR A 67 -1.28 -26.44 -8.82
C THR A 67 -2.34 -27.35 -8.20
N LYS A 68 -2.94 -26.99 -7.05
CA LYS A 68 -4.08 -27.72 -6.48
C LYS A 68 -5.29 -26.80 -6.31
N ARG A 69 -6.44 -27.18 -6.88
CA ARG A 69 -7.74 -26.59 -6.49
C ARG A 69 -8.02 -26.97 -5.04
N ILE A 70 -7.64 -26.11 -4.10
CA ILE A 70 -8.04 -26.24 -2.71
C ILE A 70 -9.48 -25.73 -2.62
N ALA A 71 -10.43 -26.63 -2.36
CA ALA A 71 -11.76 -26.20 -1.96
C ALA A 71 -11.62 -25.51 -0.59
N ILE A 72 -11.74 -24.19 -0.56
CA ILE A 72 -11.89 -23.45 0.70
C ILE A 72 -13.23 -23.89 1.28
N LYS A 73 -13.23 -24.92 2.12
CA LYS A 73 -14.37 -25.18 3.00
C LYS A 73 -14.50 -23.94 3.87
N LYS A 74 -15.67 -23.30 3.86
CA LYS A 74 -16.02 -22.26 4.83
C LYS A 74 -15.62 -22.79 6.21
N GLY A 75 -14.55 -22.25 6.79
CA GLY A 75 -14.07 -22.68 8.10
C GLY A 75 -15.19 -22.54 9.12
N CYS A 76 -15.24 -23.45 10.09
CA CYS A 76 -16.14 -23.33 11.22
C CYS A 76 -15.82 -22.01 11.95
N TRP A 77 -16.63 -20.99 11.74
CA TRP A 77 -16.51 -19.71 12.43
C TRP A 77 -16.55 -19.95 13.93
N THR A 78 -15.52 -19.52 14.64
CA THR A 78 -15.56 -19.42 16.10
C THR A 78 -16.64 -18.39 16.45
N ALA A 79 -17.57 -18.72 17.35
CA ALA A 79 -18.57 -17.76 17.78
C ALA A 79 -17.86 -16.55 18.44
N LEU A 80 -18.01 -15.37 17.83
CA LEU A 80 -17.54 -14.10 18.39
C LEU A 80 -18.68 -13.46 19.17
N GLU A 81 -18.36 -12.96 20.36
CA GLU A 81 -19.28 -12.25 21.24
C GLU A 81 -18.75 -10.85 21.55
N VAL A 82 -19.64 -9.91 21.85
CA VAL A 82 -19.26 -8.61 22.42
C VAL A 82 -19.33 -8.73 23.93
N ARG A 83 -18.25 -8.39 24.62
CA ARG A 83 -18.24 -8.34 26.08
C ARG A 83 -17.77 -6.99 26.59
N LYS A 84 -18.41 -6.55 27.67
CA LYS A 84 -17.99 -5.38 28.43
C LYS A 84 -16.63 -5.68 29.08
N VAL A 85 -15.68 -4.79 28.91
CA VAL A 85 -14.36 -4.91 29.53
C VAL A 85 -14.50 -4.59 31.01
N ASN A 86 -14.41 -5.62 31.84
CA ASN A 86 -14.23 -5.46 33.27
C ASN A 86 -12.74 -5.23 33.50
N PHE A 87 -12.31 -3.97 33.46
CA PHE A 87 -10.99 -3.64 33.94
C PHE A 87 -10.95 -4.01 35.42
N ILE A 88 -10.06 -4.93 35.81
CA ILE A 88 -9.56 -4.98 37.19
C ILE A 88 -9.13 -3.53 37.48
N ASP A 89 -9.60 -2.94 38.58
CA ASP A 89 -9.62 -1.49 38.87
C ASP A 89 -8.26 -0.76 38.74
N GLU A 90 -7.17 -1.48 38.42
CA GLU A 90 -5.80 -0.99 38.27
C GLU A 90 -5.35 -0.78 36.81
N ILE A 91 -6.00 -1.36 35.80
CA ILE A 91 -5.61 -1.16 34.40
C ILE A 91 -6.35 0.05 33.82
N SER A 92 -5.68 1.20 33.85
CA SER A 92 -6.13 2.42 33.17
C SER A 92 -5.65 2.39 31.70
N PRO A 93 -6.52 2.22 30.70
CA PRO A 93 -6.10 2.15 29.28
C PRO A 93 -5.33 3.41 28.86
N THR A 94 -5.70 4.56 29.40
CA THR A 94 -5.02 5.85 29.19
C THR A 94 -3.57 5.87 29.69
N LYS A 95 -3.17 4.98 30.61
CA LYS A 95 -1.76 4.84 31.04
C LYS A 95 -0.94 3.87 30.18
N HIS A 96 -1.57 2.94 29.45
CA HIS A 96 -0.87 1.98 28.58
C HIS A 96 -0.84 2.41 27.11
N PHE A 97 -1.79 3.26 26.70
CA PHE A 97 -1.87 3.82 25.36
C PHE A 97 -1.56 5.31 25.43
N GLU A 98 -0.27 5.67 25.26
CA GLU A 98 0.22 7.07 25.34
C GLU A 98 -0.51 8.03 24.39
N LYS A 99 -1.00 7.52 23.25
CA LYS A 99 -1.95 8.16 22.34
C LYS A 99 -2.87 7.10 21.75
N MET A 100 -4.19 7.30 21.87
CA MET A 100 -5.18 6.65 21.02
C MET A 100 -5.42 7.57 19.84
N ASP A 101 -5.15 7.08 18.62
CA ASP A 101 -5.56 7.78 17.40
C ASP A 101 -6.86 7.15 16.89
N CYS A 102 -7.76 8.02 16.43
CA CYS A 102 -9.00 7.63 15.81
C CYS A 102 -8.77 7.62 14.30
N SER A 103 -8.91 6.47 13.64
CA SER A 103 -8.93 6.46 12.17
C SER A 103 -10.17 7.23 11.70
N PRO A 104 -10.05 8.31 10.90
CA PRO A 104 -11.21 9.05 10.40
C PRO A 104 -12.10 8.19 9.52
N GLU A 105 -11.50 7.24 8.78
CA GLU A 105 -12.18 6.36 7.84
C GLU A 105 -12.99 5.25 8.52
N PHE A 106 -12.55 4.77 9.69
CA PHE A 106 -13.17 3.63 10.36
C PHE A 106 -13.70 3.93 11.77
N GLN A 107 -13.44 5.13 12.31
CA GLN A 107 -13.73 5.54 13.70
C GLN A 107 -13.24 4.53 14.75
N LEU A 108 -12.11 3.88 14.47
CA LEU A 108 -11.46 2.91 15.36
C LEU A 108 -10.39 3.61 16.20
N ASN A 109 -10.39 3.34 17.51
CA ASN A 109 -9.31 3.77 18.41
C ASN A 109 -8.23 2.71 18.46
N TYR A 110 -7.01 3.04 18.05
CA TYR A 110 -5.85 2.14 18.14
C TYR A 110 -4.63 2.87 18.72
N SER A 111 -3.67 2.09 19.25
CA SER A 111 -2.44 2.61 19.81
C SER A 111 -1.29 2.54 18.82
N LYS A 112 -0.68 3.70 18.50
CA LYS A 112 0.50 3.79 17.62
C LYS A 112 1.76 3.11 18.17
N LYS A 113 1.85 2.88 19.48
CA LYS A 113 3.03 2.27 20.12
C LYS A 113 3.21 0.80 19.68
N TYR A 114 2.12 0.06 19.62
CA TYR A 114 2.14 -1.36 19.19
C TYR A 114 2.42 -1.57 17.70
N VAL A 115 2.17 -0.55 16.86
CA VAL A 115 2.49 -0.59 15.43
C VAL A 115 4.00 -0.42 15.19
N ARG A 116 4.67 0.37 16.05
CA ARG A 116 6.13 0.61 15.98
C ARG A 116 6.96 -0.42 16.74
N ASP A 117 6.42 -0.98 17.82
CA ASP A 117 7.09 -1.97 18.67
C ASP A 117 6.89 -3.43 18.21
N LEU A 118 6.57 -3.68 16.94
CA LEU A 118 6.80 -4.99 16.33
C LEU A 118 8.26 -5.03 15.85
N PRO A 119 9.23 -5.48 16.66
CA PRO A 119 10.52 -5.83 16.11
C PRO A 119 10.27 -6.96 15.10
N PHE A 120 10.70 -6.75 13.86
CA PHE A 120 10.99 -7.88 12.99
C PHE A 120 12.02 -8.73 13.74
N LEU A 121 11.55 -9.80 14.38
CA LEU A 121 12.40 -10.81 14.99
C LEU A 121 13.23 -11.43 13.88
N ASN A 122 14.44 -10.90 13.72
CA ASN A 122 15.57 -11.59 13.10
C ASN A 122 15.87 -12.83 13.95
N THR A 123 15.10 -13.88 13.75
CA THR A 123 15.47 -15.21 14.22
C THR A 123 15.82 -16.03 12.99
N SER A 124 17.12 -16.30 12.82
CA SER A 124 17.59 -17.40 11.98
C SER A 124 16.97 -18.70 12.52
N PHE A 125 15.88 -19.16 11.90
CA PHE A 125 15.26 -20.43 12.24
C PHE A 125 16.06 -21.54 11.58
N LYS A 126 16.84 -22.28 12.38
CA LYS A 126 17.36 -23.59 11.96
C LYS A 126 16.15 -24.53 11.84
N SER A 127 15.95 -25.08 10.65
CA SER A 127 14.92 -26.07 10.37
C SER A 127 15.11 -27.31 11.24
N PRO A 128 14.10 -27.77 11.99
CA PRO A 128 14.13 -29.10 12.56
C PRO A 128 13.72 -30.11 11.48
N LEU A 129 14.70 -30.97 11.18
CA LEU A 129 14.54 -32.39 10.82
C LEU A 129 13.75 -32.74 9.54
N GLU A 130 14.53 -33.26 8.60
CA GLU A 130 14.13 -34.31 7.65
C GLU A 130 13.25 -35.35 8.35
N CYS A 131 12.00 -35.47 7.91
CA CYS A 131 11.27 -36.71 8.02
C CYS A 131 11.53 -37.48 6.71
N GLU A 132 12.39 -38.48 6.80
CA GLU A 132 12.54 -39.55 5.83
C GLU A 132 11.17 -40.25 5.69
N LEU A 133 10.57 -40.18 4.50
CA LEU A 133 9.37 -40.94 4.16
C LEU A 133 9.79 -42.30 3.58
N ASP A 134 9.27 -43.38 4.16
CA ASP A 134 9.47 -44.76 3.75
C ASP A 134 8.99 -44.98 2.29
N PRO A 135 9.82 -45.52 1.38
CA PRO A 135 9.44 -45.73 -0.02
C PRO A 135 8.42 -46.85 -0.26
N ARG A 136 7.89 -47.52 0.77
CA ARG A 136 7.04 -48.73 0.59
C ARG A 136 5.53 -48.56 0.74
N GLU A 137 5.01 -47.36 0.96
CA GLU A 137 3.56 -47.16 0.97
C GLU A 137 3.03 -46.72 -0.40
N THR A 138 2.39 -47.65 -1.10
CA THR A 138 1.63 -47.37 -2.32
C THR A 138 0.36 -46.58 -1.98
N PRO A 139 0.03 -45.51 -2.72
CA PRO A 139 -1.21 -44.78 -2.48
C PRO A 139 -2.40 -45.57 -2.98
N VAL A 140 -3.37 -45.76 -2.08
CA VAL A 140 -4.70 -46.31 -2.33
C VAL A 140 -5.40 -45.47 -3.41
N SER A 141 -5.78 -46.10 -4.52
CA SER A 141 -6.55 -45.51 -5.61
C SER A 141 -8.01 -45.31 -5.20
N PHE A 142 -8.33 -44.12 -4.71
CA PHE A 142 -9.70 -43.60 -4.70
C PHE A 142 -9.96 -42.97 -6.08
N TRP A 143 -11.16 -43.18 -6.65
CA TRP A 143 -11.66 -42.69 -7.96
C TRP A 143 -11.54 -43.64 -9.17
N GLY A 144 -12.43 -44.63 -9.21
CA GLY A 144 -12.93 -45.23 -10.45
C GLY A 144 -14.08 -44.40 -11.05
N PHE A 145 -13.79 -43.20 -11.55
CA PHE A 145 -14.78 -42.37 -12.26
C PHE A 145 -14.27 -42.07 -13.67
N ASP A 146 -14.84 -42.76 -14.66
CA ASP A 146 -14.45 -42.64 -16.06
C ASP A 146 -14.99 -41.32 -16.65
N TRP A 147 -14.10 -40.33 -16.71
CA TRP A 147 -14.38 -38.98 -17.21
C TRP A 147 -14.68 -38.93 -18.72
N GLN A 148 -14.56 -40.04 -19.45
CA GLN A 148 -14.73 -40.06 -20.90
C GLN A 148 -16.20 -39.99 -21.35
N MET A 149 -17.16 -40.29 -20.47
CA MET A 149 -18.60 -40.38 -20.83
C MET A 149 -19.47 -39.23 -20.30
N SER A 150 -18.88 -38.14 -19.78
CA SER A 150 -19.66 -37.05 -19.18
C SER A 150 -20.24 -36.09 -20.24
N PHE A 151 -21.57 -35.87 -20.22
CA PHE A 151 -22.30 -34.94 -21.08
C PHE A 151 -21.78 -33.49 -21.01
N LEU A 152 -21.03 -33.17 -19.95
CA LEU A 152 -20.35 -31.88 -19.71
C LEU A 152 -19.29 -31.52 -20.76
N ARG A 153 -18.90 -32.46 -21.63
CA ARG A 153 -17.94 -32.23 -22.71
C ARG A 153 -18.58 -31.87 -24.06
N THR A 154 -19.91 -31.84 -24.15
CA THR A 154 -20.56 -31.40 -25.40
C THR A 154 -20.26 -29.92 -25.62
N LYS A 155 -19.77 -29.58 -26.82
CA LYS A 155 -19.46 -28.18 -27.20
C LYS A 155 -20.65 -27.26 -26.94
N SER A 156 -21.87 -27.78 -27.14
CA SER A 156 -23.14 -27.10 -26.87
C SER A 156 -23.31 -26.67 -25.41
N PHE A 157 -22.90 -27.48 -24.44
CA PHE A 157 -23.00 -27.14 -23.01
C PHE A 157 -22.00 -26.05 -22.62
N ALA A 158 -20.76 -26.15 -23.10
CA ALA A 158 -19.74 -25.13 -22.85
C ALA A 158 -20.14 -23.77 -23.44
N THR A 159 -20.70 -23.74 -24.66
CA THR A 159 -21.20 -22.51 -25.27
C THR A 159 -22.38 -21.91 -24.51
N ALA A 160 -23.32 -22.73 -24.04
CA ALA A 160 -24.48 -22.26 -23.26
C ALA A 160 -24.06 -21.66 -21.90
N LEU A 161 -23.05 -22.24 -21.26
CA LEU A 161 -22.52 -21.76 -19.99
C LEU A 161 -21.80 -20.41 -20.15
N VAL A 162 -21.01 -20.24 -21.22
CA VAL A 162 -20.33 -18.97 -21.50
C VAL A 162 -21.34 -17.86 -21.82
N LEU A 163 -22.39 -18.17 -22.59
CA LEU A 163 -23.45 -17.21 -22.91
C LEU A 163 -24.21 -16.75 -21.67
N THR A 164 -24.55 -17.67 -20.76
CA THR A 164 -25.26 -17.30 -19.52
C THR A 164 -24.40 -16.45 -18.59
N ILE A 165 -23.09 -16.71 -18.49
CA ILE A 165 -22.15 -15.86 -17.74
C ILE A 165 -22.03 -14.45 -18.36
N LEU A 166 -21.96 -14.34 -19.69
CA LEU A 166 -21.92 -13.04 -20.37
C LEU A 166 -23.20 -12.24 -20.17
N VAL A 167 -24.37 -12.85 -20.33
CA VAL A 167 -25.66 -12.15 -20.15
C VAL A 167 -25.84 -11.70 -18.70
N THR A 168 -25.49 -12.55 -17.73
CA THR A 168 -25.61 -12.20 -16.30
C THR A 168 -24.64 -11.10 -15.87
N SER A 169 -23.40 -11.10 -16.39
CA SER A 169 -22.43 -10.03 -16.10
C SER A 169 -22.82 -8.68 -16.71
N VAL A 170 -23.37 -8.68 -17.94
CA VAL A 170 -23.88 -7.43 -18.55
C VAL A 170 -25.09 -6.90 -17.77
N ALA A 171 -26.04 -7.76 -17.40
CA ALA A 171 -27.24 -7.34 -16.67
C ALA A 171 -26.92 -6.78 -15.26
N THR A 172 -25.98 -7.39 -14.53
CA THR A 172 -25.56 -6.88 -13.21
C THR A 172 -24.79 -5.55 -13.35
N PHE A 173 -24.00 -5.39 -14.41
CA PHE A 173 -23.29 -4.14 -14.68
C PHE A 173 -24.24 -3.01 -15.06
N THR A 174 -25.22 -3.24 -15.94
CA THR A 174 -26.16 -2.19 -16.37
C THR A 174 -27.07 -1.73 -15.23
N VAL A 175 -27.59 -2.65 -14.41
CA VAL A 175 -28.45 -2.32 -13.26
C VAL A 175 -27.65 -1.66 -12.12
N GLY A 176 -26.42 -2.11 -11.88
CA GLY A 176 -25.54 -1.51 -10.87
C GLY A 176 -25.05 -0.11 -11.24
N TYR A 177 -24.76 0.12 -12.52
CA TYR A 177 -24.26 1.41 -13.03
C TYR A 177 -25.34 2.50 -13.01
N GLN A 178 -26.57 2.19 -13.39
CA GLN A 178 -27.67 3.17 -13.34
C GLN A 178 -28.03 3.60 -11.92
N LYS A 179 -27.97 2.70 -10.93
CA LYS A 179 -28.38 3.00 -9.55
C LYS A 179 -27.37 3.84 -8.76
N ASN A 180 -26.09 3.78 -9.12
CA ASN A 180 -25.02 4.50 -8.42
C ASN A 180 -24.79 5.93 -8.94
N ASN A 181 -25.15 6.22 -10.19
CA ASN A 181 -24.99 7.56 -10.74
C ASN A 181 -26.12 8.51 -10.31
N THR A 182 -27.36 8.03 -10.14
CA THR A 182 -28.47 8.87 -9.69
C THR A 182 -28.32 9.33 -8.24
N THR A 183 -27.76 8.49 -7.36
CA THR A 183 -27.57 8.83 -5.94
C THR A 183 -26.41 9.77 -5.69
N THR A 184 -25.36 9.75 -6.52
CA THR A 184 -24.23 10.68 -6.41
C THR A 184 -24.57 12.06 -6.97
N GLU A 185 -25.37 12.14 -8.03
CA GLU A 185 -25.85 13.41 -8.59
C GLU A 185 -26.84 14.11 -7.64
N GLU A 186 -27.77 13.37 -7.03
CA GLU A 186 -28.68 13.93 -6.02
C GLU A 186 -27.96 14.41 -4.75
N LEU A 187 -26.94 13.68 -4.29
CA LEU A 187 -26.15 14.07 -3.11
C LEU A 187 -25.28 15.31 -3.41
N ALA A 188 -24.72 15.39 -4.62
CA ALA A 188 -23.96 16.56 -5.05
C ALA A 188 -24.86 17.80 -5.19
N ASP A 189 -26.07 17.68 -5.75
CA ASP A 189 -27.03 18.79 -5.87
C ASP A 189 -27.53 19.27 -4.49
N LEU A 190 -27.74 18.35 -3.54
CA LEU A 190 -28.07 18.68 -2.15
C LEU A 190 -26.94 19.46 -1.45
N HIS A 191 -25.69 19.03 -1.64
CA HIS A 191 -24.53 19.70 -1.05
C HIS A 191 -24.30 21.08 -1.67
N LEU A 192 -24.52 21.23 -2.99
CA LEU A 192 -24.44 22.51 -3.69
C LEU A 192 -25.52 23.49 -3.22
N LYS A 193 -26.78 23.05 -3.13
CA LYS A 193 -27.87 23.88 -2.58
C LYS A 193 -27.61 24.30 -1.15
N GLN A 194 -27.10 23.38 -0.31
CA GLN A 194 -26.78 23.71 1.07
C GLN A 194 -25.64 24.74 1.13
N ALA A 195 -24.57 24.58 0.35
CA ALA A 195 -23.49 25.54 0.25
C ALA A 195 -23.97 26.93 -0.22
N GLU A 196 -24.77 26.99 -1.29
CA GLU A 196 -25.35 28.23 -1.80
C GLU A 196 -26.23 28.95 -0.77
N THR A 197 -27.06 28.21 -0.01
CA THR A 197 -27.88 28.84 1.04
C THR A 197 -27.04 29.40 2.18
N THR A 198 -25.93 28.75 2.57
CA THR A 198 -24.99 29.32 3.55
C THR A 198 -24.28 30.56 3.03
N VAL A 199 -23.84 30.56 1.77
CA VAL A 199 -23.19 31.72 1.15
C VAL A 199 -24.18 32.88 1.01
N GLN A 200 -25.40 32.63 0.53
CA GLN A 200 -26.45 33.65 0.43
C GLN A 200 -26.88 34.20 1.79
N ALA A 201 -26.90 33.35 2.84
CA ALA A 201 -27.18 33.81 4.20
C ALA A 201 -26.05 34.71 4.74
N GLN A 202 -24.79 34.42 4.40
CA GLN A 202 -23.65 35.26 4.76
C GLN A 202 -23.60 36.57 3.95
N THR A 203 -23.86 36.54 2.64
CA THR A 203 -23.90 37.74 1.80
C THR A 203 -25.12 38.62 2.08
N LYS A 204 -26.22 38.09 2.62
CA LYS A 204 -27.38 38.90 3.03
C LYS A 204 -27.13 39.72 4.30
N VAL A 205 -26.18 39.31 5.14
CA VAL A 205 -25.79 40.01 6.38
C VAL A 205 -24.72 41.07 6.10
N LEU A 206 -24.01 40.98 4.97
CA LEU A 206 -22.96 41.89 4.53
C LEU A 206 -23.52 42.78 3.40
N GLY A 207 -23.45 44.11 3.52
CA GLY A 207 -24.03 44.99 2.49
C GLY A 207 -23.28 44.90 1.15
N ALA A 208 -23.85 45.40 0.05
CA ALA A 208 -23.20 45.39 -1.28
C ALA A 208 -21.82 46.08 -1.36
N LYS A 209 -21.45 46.88 -0.35
CA LYS A 209 -20.08 47.42 -0.18
C LYS A 209 -19.10 46.38 0.36
N ASP A 210 -19.56 45.47 1.20
CA ASP A 210 -18.77 44.42 1.84
C ASP A 210 -18.50 43.26 0.86
N GLU A 211 -19.36 43.04 -0.13
CA GLU A 211 -19.18 42.00 -1.16
C GLU A 211 -17.95 42.28 -2.05
N LYS A 212 -17.71 43.55 -2.41
CA LYS A 212 -16.48 43.96 -3.14
C LYS A 212 -15.23 43.83 -2.27
N ILE A 213 -15.36 44.11 -0.97
CA ILE A 213 -14.25 43.96 -0.01
C ILE A 213 -13.93 42.48 0.19
N ALA A 214 -14.95 41.61 0.30
CA ALA A 214 -14.79 40.17 0.42
C ALA A 214 -14.11 39.57 -0.83
N GLN A 215 -14.58 39.90 -2.04
CA GLN A 215 -13.95 39.43 -3.27
C GLN A 215 -12.49 39.90 -3.42
N GLN A 216 -12.19 41.14 -3.04
CA GLN A 216 -10.84 41.68 -3.08
C GLN A 216 -9.94 41.05 -2.01
N PHE A 217 -10.51 40.66 -0.86
CA PHE A 217 -9.82 39.94 0.19
C PHE A 217 -9.52 38.49 -0.22
N ASP A 218 -10.49 37.79 -0.82
CA ASP A 218 -10.34 36.41 -1.30
C ASP A 218 -9.26 36.30 -2.38
N GLN A 219 -9.27 37.19 -3.39
CA GLN A 219 -8.23 37.21 -4.43
C GLN A 219 -6.83 37.46 -3.85
N LYS A 220 -6.72 38.32 -2.83
CA LYS A 220 -5.45 38.63 -2.18
C LYS A 220 -4.98 37.50 -1.27
N LEU A 221 -5.92 36.79 -0.64
CA LEU A 221 -5.66 35.62 0.18
C LEU A 221 -5.15 34.45 -0.68
N ASP A 222 -5.79 34.17 -1.81
CA ASP A 222 -5.37 33.13 -2.75
C ASP A 222 -3.96 33.40 -3.28
N ALA A 223 -3.68 34.65 -3.70
CA ALA A 223 -2.35 35.03 -4.17
C ALA A 223 -1.28 34.86 -3.08
N PHE A 224 -1.59 35.23 -1.83
CA PHE A 224 -0.68 35.07 -0.70
C PHE A 224 -0.42 33.60 -0.36
N VAL A 225 -1.47 32.77 -0.34
CA VAL A 225 -1.35 31.33 -0.08
C VAL A 225 -0.52 30.65 -1.18
N LEU A 226 -0.76 30.98 -2.44
CA LEU A 226 0.01 30.44 -3.57
C LEU A 226 1.48 30.87 -3.53
N ASP A 227 1.78 32.13 -3.18
CA ASP A 227 3.15 32.62 -3.02
C ASP A 227 3.86 31.92 -1.84
N ALA A 228 3.17 31.73 -0.72
CA ALA A 228 3.70 30.99 0.42
C ALA A 228 4.02 29.54 0.04
N LEU A 229 3.09 28.84 -0.62
CA LEU A 229 3.30 27.45 -1.10
C LEU A 229 4.50 27.35 -2.05
N LYS A 230 4.62 28.27 -3.01
CA LYS A 230 5.78 28.31 -3.92
C LYS A 230 7.10 28.49 -3.19
N ARG A 231 7.15 29.36 -2.17
CA ARG A 231 8.35 29.55 -1.34
C ARG A 231 8.67 28.29 -0.54
N PHE A 232 7.66 27.65 0.05
CA PHE A 232 7.85 26.39 0.76
C PHE A 232 8.39 25.28 -0.15
N ASP A 233 7.85 25.16 -1.36
CA ASP A 233 8.33 24.17 -2.35
C ASP A 233 9.76 24.48 -2.78
N THR A 234 10.08 25.76 -3.03
CA THR A 234 11.44 26.18 -3.39
C THR A 234 12.44 25.85 -2.29
N ILE A 235 12.12 26.16 -1.04
CA ILE A 235 12.98 25.85 0.12
C ILE A 235 13.20 24.33 0.23
N LYS A 236 12.13 23.52 0.10
CA LYS A 236 12.24 22.06 0.13
C LYS A 236 13.11 21.50 -0.99
N THR A 237 13.00 22.06 -2.19
CA THR A 237 13.83 21.67 -3.34
C THR A 237 15.29 22.04 -3.11
N GLU A 238 15.60 23.25 -2.63
CA GLU A 238 16.97 23.69 -2.34
C GLU A 238 17.63 22.86 -1.23
N GLU A 239 16.88 22.54 -0.17
CA GLU A 239 17.34 21.67 0.92
C GLU A 239 17.66 20.25 0.40
N LEU A 240 16.73 19.66 -0.35
CA LEU A 240 16.91 18.35 -0.96
C LEU A 240 18.08 18.34 -1.95
N GLU A 241 18.25 19.40 -2.74
CA GLU A 241 19.38 19.57 -3.64
C GLU A 241 20.71 19.56 -2.90
N GLY A 242 20.81 20.29 -1.79
CA GLY A 242 22.01 20.32 -0.94
C GLY A 242 22.35 18.94 -0.37
N GLU A 243 21.36 18.20 0.12
CA GLU A 243 21.55 16.84 0.62
C GLU A 243 22.04 15.87 -0.47
N ILE A 244 21.43 15.93 -1.65
CA ILE A 244 21.81 15.10 -2.79
C ILE A 244 23.22 15.46 -3.26
N TYR A 245 23.53 16.75 -3.35
CA TYR A 245 24.84 17.24 -3.75
C TYR A 245 25.93 16.68 -2.84
N GLU A 246 25.75 16.72 -1.51
CA GLU A 246 26.73 16.16 -0.57
C GLU A 246 26.94 14.65 -0.74
N ILE A 247 25.91 13.90 -1.13
CA ILE A 247 26.03 12.46 -1.44
C ILE A 247 26.79 12.23 -2.75
N LEU A 248 26.53 13.06 -3.77
CA LEU A 248 27.05 12.87 -5.12
C LEU A 248 28.41 13.52 -5.36
N LYS A 249 28.85 14.43 -4.48
CA LYS A 249 30.11 15.18 -4.59
C LYS A 249 31.30 14.30 -4.94
N GLY A 250 32.06 14.70 -5.95
CA GLY A 250 33.22 13.99 -6.48
C GLY A 250 32.87 12.79 -7.36
N ASN A 251 31.62 12.63 -7.79
CA ASN A 251 31.18 11.59 -8.72
C ASN A 251 30.59 12.18 -10.02
N PRO A 252 30.56 11.42 -11.13
CA PRO A 252 29.99 11.88 -12.40
C PRO A 252 28.52 12.33 -12.37
N MET A 253 27.76 11.96 -11.34
CA MET A 253 26.36 12.38 -11.17
C MET A 253 26.18 13.70 -10.39
N GLU A 254 27.26 14.32 -9.91
CA GLU A 254 27.20 15.57 -9.12
C GLU A 254 26.38 16.66 -9.83
N GLU A 255 26.60 16.85 -11.13
CA GLU A 255 25.88 17.84 -11.96
C GLU A 255 24.37 17.55 -12.11
N MET A 256 23.91 16.35 -11.72
CA MET A 256 22.51 15.95 -11.79
C MET A 256 21.73 16.23 -10.52
N ALA A 257 22.39 16.64 -9.43
CA ALA A 257 21.73 17.00 -8.17
C ALA A 257 20.50 17.94 -8.35
N PRO A 258 20.59 19.07 -9.08
CA PRO A 258 19.44 19.97 -9.28
C PRO A 258 18.31 19.33 -10.10
N LEU A 259 18.61 18.34 -10.94
CA LEU A 259 17.58 17.64 -11.71
C LEU A 259 16.86 16.59 -10.86
N ILE A 260 17.60 15.91 -9.98
CA ILE A 260 17.05 14.93 -9.05
C ILE A 260 16.19 15.62 -7.98
N ALA A 261 16.61 16.78 -7.47
CA ALA A 261 15.90 17.53 -6.43
C ALA A 261 14.52 18.04 -6.85
N LYS A 262 14.25 18.16 -8.16
CA LYS A 262 12.92 18.50 -8.69
C LYS A 262 11.91 17.35 -8.56
N LYS A 263 12.36 16.15 -8.20
CA LYS A 263 11.51 14.98 -7.98
C LYS A 263 11.03 14.95 -6.53
N ASP A 264 9.96 14.20 -6.29
CA ASP A 264 9.53 13.87 -4.93
C ASP A 264 10.69 13.26 -4.12
N ARG A 265 10.77 13.55 -2.82
CA ARG A 265 11.89 13.13 -1.96
C ARG A 265 12.10 11.61 -1.98
N THR A 266 11.02 10.83 -2.00
CA THR A 266 11.10 9.36 -2.07
C THR A 266 11.69 8.90 -3.41
N VAL A 267 11.25 9.52 -4.51
CA VAL A 267 11.77 9.24 -5.86
C VAL A 267 13.24 9.65 -5.97
N ALA A 268 13.61 10.82 -5.45
CA ALA A 268 14.99 11.28 -5.38
C ALA A 268 15.87 10.32 -4.57
N ALA A 269 15.38 9.85 -3.43
CA ALA A 269 16.07 8.86 -2.60
C ALA A 269 16.33 7.55 -3.35
N PHE A 270 15.36 7.07 -4.13
CA PHE A 270 15.56 5.90 -4.99
C PHE A 270 16.51 6.18 -6.15
N LEU A 271 16.43 7.34 -6.80
CA LEU A 271 17.36 7.73 -7.87
C LEU A 271 18.80 7.69 -7.35
N VAL A 272 19.08 8.25 -6.18
CA VAL A 272 20.42 8.24 -5.59
C VAL A 272 20.82 6.83 -5.14
N GLY A 273 19.95 6.13 -4.40
CA GLY A 273 20.24 4.80 -3.86
C GLY A 273 20.53 3.74 -4.93
N ILE A 274 19.69 3.69 -5.97
CA ILE A 274 19.86 2.76 -7.09
C ILE A 274 21.11 3.14 -7.89
N ALA A 275 21.39 4.42 -8.10
CA ALA A 275 22.56 4.84 -8.86
C ALA A 275 23.88 4.44 -8.18
N MET A 276 23.96 4.54 -6.84
CA MET A 276 25.10 4.01 -6.09
C MET A 276 25.31 2.53 -6.41
N LYS A 277 24.22 1.75 -6.38
CA LYS A 277 24.29 0.31 -6.52
C LYS A 277 24.65 -0.13 -7.95
N GLU A 278 24.04 0.49 -8.94
CA GLU A 278 24.15 0.04 -10.33
C GLU A 278 25.39 0.59 -11.05
N SER A 279 25.89 1.76 -10.62
CA SER A 279 27.00 2.44 -11.32
C SER A 279 28.06 3.05 -10.39
N GLY A 280 27.89 2.98 -9.07
CA GLY A 280 28.75 3.71 -8.14
C GLY A 280 28.68 5.22 -8.38
N PHE A 281 27.48 5.76 -8.58
CA PHE A 281 27.23 7.15 -8.97
C PHE A 281 27.86 7.56 -10.31
N GLY A 282 27.91 6.62 -11.27
CA GLY A 282 28.41 6.86 -12.62
C GLY A 282 29.89 6.54 -12.85
N ARG A 283 30.59 5.96 -11.88
CA ARG A 283 31.95 5.41 -12.08
C ARG A 283 31.98 4.26 -13.09
N HIS A 284 30.88 3.50 -13.16
CA HIS A 284 30.69 2.42 -14.13
C HIS A 284 29.43 2.69 -14.94
N VAL A 285 29.60 3.07 -16.20
CA VAL A 285 28.49 3.50 -17.05
C VAL A 285 28.55 2.80 -18.40
N PRO A 286 27.41 2.39 -18.98
CA PRO A 286 27.40 1.94 -20.36
C PRO A 286 27.87 3.07 -21.28
N VAL A 287 28.56 2.68 -22.34
CA VAL A 287 29.08 3.61 -23.34
C VAL A 287 28.53 3.26 -24.72
N LEU A 288 28.42 4.27 -25.57
CA LEU A 288 28.12 4.13 -26.99
C LEU A 288 29.14 4.95 -27.77
N ASN A 289 29.95 4.28 -28.61
CA ASN A 289 31.05 4.91 -29.35
C ASN A 289 32.01 5.71 -28.44
N GLY A 290 32.34 5.15 -27.27
CA GLY A 290 33.21 5.79 -26.28
C GLY A 290 32.57 6.94 -25.51
N LYS A 291 31.30 7.28 -25.76
CA LYS A 291 30.58 8.35 -25.06
C LYS A 291 29.70 7.78 -23.94
N ASN A 292 29.60 8.55 -22.86
CA ASN A 292 28.72 8.25 -21.72
C ASN A 292 27.24 8.26 -22.16
N CYS A 293 26.50 7.22 -21.76
CA CYS A 293 25.07 7.05 -22.05
C CYS A 293 24.11 7.58 -20.98
N TYR A 294 24.63 8.23 -19.92
CA TYR A 294 23.90 8.78 -18.78
C TYR A 294 22.98 7.78 -18.07
N ASN A 295 23.30 6.49 -18.15
CA ASN A 295 22.49 5.42 -17.57
C ASN A 295 23.15 4.87 -16.32
N TYR A 296 22.78 5.46 -15.19
CA TYR A 296 23.37 5.15 -13.89
C TYR A 296 22.57 4.11 -13.09
N TRP A 297 21.43 3.67 -13.61
CA TRP A 297 20.44 2.85 -12.90
C TRP A 297 20.24 1.45 -13.50
N GLY A 298 21.09 1.04 -14.46
CA GLY A 298 20.95 -0.25 -15.14
C GLY A 298 19.68 -0.36 -15.99
N TYR A 299 19.13 0.76 -16.47
CA TYR A 299 17.86 0.76 -17.19
C TYR A 299 17.97 0.15 -18.59
N ARG A 300 17.09 -0.80 -18.95
CA ARG A 300 17.13 -1.57 -20.22
C ARG A 300 15.90 -1.36 -21.11
N GLY A 301 15.31 -0.16 -21.10
CA GLY A 301 14.26 0.19 -22.04
C GLY A 301 14.79 0.25 -23.48
N ILE A 302 14.10 -0.39 -24.42
CA ILE A 302 14.54 -0.40 -25.83
C ILE A 302 14.39 1.00 -26.42
N ARG A 303 15.48 1.53 -26.98
CA ARG A 303 15.55 2.81 -27.70
C ARG A 303 16.40 2.67 -28.97
N LYS A 304 16.39 3.71 -29.80
CA LYS A 304 17.25 3.79 -31.01
C LYS A 304 18.74 3.71 -30.67
N LYS A 305 19.15 4.31 -29.54
CA LYS A 305 20.53 4.26 -29.03
C LYS A 305 20.59 3.31 -27.85
N MET A 306 21.41 2.26 -27.98
CA MET A 306 21.67 1.28 -26.93
C MET A 306 23.16 1.27 -26.65
N GLY A 307 23.53 1.36 -25.37
CA GLY A 307 24.91 1.26 -24.91
C GLY A 307 25.35 -0.19 -24.72
N THR A 308 26.56 -0.36 -24.20
CA THR A 308 27.12 -1.67 -23.87
C THR A 308 26.22 -2.50 -22.95
N GLY A 309 26.17 -3.82 -23.19
CA GLY A 309 25.39 -4.76 -22.38
C GLY A 309 23.87 -4.64 -22.51
N GLY A 310 23.38 -3.98 -23.57
CA GLY A 310 21.93 -3.80 -23.81
C GLY A 310 21.27 -2.76 -22.90
N HIS A 311 22.07 -1.86 -22.31
CA HIS A 311 21.54 -0.75 -21.52
C HIS A 311 21.07 0.39 -22.43
N THR A 312 20.05 1.09 -21.97
CA THR A 312 19.52 2.27 -22.67
C THR A 312 20.61 3.34 -22.75
N CYS A 313 20.75 4.01 -23.90
CA CYS A 313 21.60 5.18 -24.03
C CYS A 313 20.74 6.44 -24.15
N PHE A 314 20.74 7.26 -23.09
CA PHE A 314 19.94 8.48 -23.02
C PHE A 314 20.59 9.62 -23.81
N ASP A 315 19.77 10.58 -24.25
CA ASP A 315 20.25 11.73 -25.01
C ASP A 315 20.94 12.78 -24.11
N GLY A 316 20.70 12.72 -22.80
CA GLY A 316 21.37 13.55 -21.80
C GLY A 316 20.87 13.31 -20.37
N PRO A 317 21.41 14.04 -19.37
CA PRO A 317 21.03 13.93 -17.97
C PRO A 317 19.53 14.11 -17.72
N GLN A 318 18.91 15.11 -18.36
CA GLN A 318 17.48 15.40 -18.23
C GLN A 318 16.61 14.24 -18.74
N ASP A 319 16.88 13.71 -19.93
CA ASP A 319 16.15 12.56 -20.51
C ASP A 319 16.29 11.31 -19.62
N ALA A 320 17.47 11.10 -19.03
CA ALA A 320 17.71 10.00 -18.10
C ALA A 320 16.85 10.15 -16.83
N ILE A 321 16.85 11.33 -16.19
CA ILE A 321 16.06 11.60 -14.99
C ILE A 321 14.56 11.54 -15.26
N ASP A 322 14.09 12.08 -16.37
CA ASP A 322 12.66 12.04 -16.70
C ASP A 322 12.19 10.61 -16.97
N THR A 323 13.01 9.81 -17.65
CA THR A 323 12.65 8.42 -17.96
C THR A 323 12.69 7.52 -16.73
N VAL A 324 13.81 7.55 -16.00
CA VAL A 324 14.02 6.71 -14.82
C VAL A 324 13.14 7.19 -13.67
N GLY A 325 13.16 8.49 -13.38
CA GLY A 325 12.33 9.14 -12.37
C GLY A 325 10.85 8.90 -12.66
N GLY A 326 10.38 9.09 -13.89
CA GLY A 326 8.99 8.79 -14.25
C GLY A 326 8.59 7.33 -14.06
N ARG A 327 9.52 6.37 -14.22
CA ARG A 327 9.24 4.96 -13.87
C ARG A 327 9.17 4.76 -12.37
N LEU A 328 10.07 5.35 -11.60
CA LEU A 328 10.07 5.27 -10.14
C LEU A 328 8.82 5.93 -9.54
N GLU A 329 8.41 7.09 -10.05
CA GLU A 329 7.16 7.76 -9.68
C GLU A 329 5.95 6.84 -9.84
N ARG A 330 5.87 6.08 -10.94
CA ARG A 330 4.78 5.10 -11.16
C ARG A 330 4.81 3.95 -10.17
N LEU A 331 6.00 3.53 -9.73
CA LEU A 331 6.16 2.46 -8.73
C LEU A 331 5.77 2.98 -7.34
N VAL A 332 6.29 4.13 -6.94
CA VAL A 332 5.93 4.78 -5.67
C VAL A 332 4.43 5.04 -5.59
N LYS A 333 3.80 5.46 -6.69
CA LYS A 333 2.33 5.68 -6.75
C LYS A 333 1.49 4.42 -6.52
N ILE A 334 2.05 3.22 -6.69
CA ILE A 334 1.38 1.94 -6.40
C ILE A 334 1.92 1.31 -5.10
N ASP A 335 2.38 2.16 -4.17
CA ASP A 335 2.88 1.79 -2.84
C ASP A 335 4.11 0.88 -2.89
N VAL A 336 4.96 1.03 -3.91
CA VAL A 336 6.31 0.47 -3.94
C VAL A 336 7.27 1.58 -3.52
N ASP A 337 7.30 1.88 -2.23
CA ASP A 337 7.99 3.04 -1.66
C ASP A 337 9.10 2.69 -0.65
N THR A 338 9.34 1.39 -0.41
CA THR A 338 10.48 0.90 0.37
C THR A 338 11.56 0.23 -0.49
N PRO A 339 12.84 0.24 -0.08
CA PRO A 339 13.89 -0.52 -0.78
C PRO A 339 13.60 -2.00 -0.96
N GLN A 340 12.89 -2.61 0.00
CA GLN A 340 12.48 -4.01 0.01
C GLN A 340 11.52 -4.32 -1.13
N GLU A 341 10.55 -3.44 -1.37
CA GLU A 341 9.58 -3.58 -2.47
C GLU A 341 10.17 -3.14 -3.80
N MET A 342 11.00 -2.09 -3.77
CA MET A 342 11.69 -1.54 -4.94
C MET A 342 12.71 -2.51 -5.55
N VAL A 343 12.98 -3.66 -4.91
CA VAL A 343 13.73 -4.77 -5.51
C VAL A 343 13.13 -5.22 -6.85
N LEU A 344 11.85 -4.94 -7.10
CA LEU A 344 11.19 -5.12 -8.39
C LEU A 344 11.91 -4.36 -9.53
N TRP A 345 12.63 -3.28 -9.25
CA TRP A 345 13.51 -2.61 -10.21
C TRP A 345 14.58 -3.55 -10.77
N LYS A 346 15.20 -4.36 -9.89
CA LYS A 346 16.32 -5.25 -10.19
C LYS A 346 15.87 -6.49 -10.97
N CYS A 347 14.88 -7.21 -10.45
CA CYS A 347 14.54 -8.57 -10.90
C CYS A 347 13.09 -8.72 -11.37
N GLY A 348 12.34 -7.62 -11.47
CA GLY A 348 10.94 -7.65 -11.89
C GLY A 348 10.08 -8.48 -10.94
N SER A 349 9.15 -9.26 -11.48
CA SER A 349 8.28 -10.15 -10.70
C SER A 349 8.95 -11.45 -10.25
N ALA A 350 10.18 -11.74 -10.69
CA ALA A 350 10.85 -13.03 -10.49
C ALA A 350 11.91 -13.02 -9.36
N CYS A 351 11.85 -12.03 -8.46
CA CYS A 351 12.86 -11.80 -7.42
C CYS A 351 13.03 -12.94 -6.39
N SER A 352 12.05 -13.85 -6.26
CA SER A 352 12.15 -15.00 -5.36
C SER A 352 13.28 -15.98 -5.68
N LYS A 353 13.84 -15.90 -6.89
CA LYS A 353 14.96 -16.73 -7.35
C LYS A 353 16.30 -16.00 -7.41
N ASP A 354 16.35 -14.71 -7.03
CA ASP A 354 17.58 -13.92 -7.09
C ASP A 354 18.31 -13.95 -5.74
N PRO A 355 19.42 -14.71 -5.60
CA PRO A 355 20.18 -14.78 -4.35
C PRO A 355 20.82 -13.44 -3.97
N ASN A 356 20.95 -12.50 -4.92
CA ASN A 356 21.58 -11.19 -4.70
C ASN A 356 20.58 -10.09 -4.38
N ALA A 357 19.27 -10.38 -4.32
CA ALA A 357 18.23 -9.42 -4.00
C ALA A 357 18.46 -8.74 -2.64
N GLY A 358 18.75 -9.53 -1.59
CA GLY A 358 18.98 -9.00 -0.25
C GLY A 358 20.17 -8.03 -0.16
N ARG A 359 21.27 -8.34 -0.87
CA ARG A 359 22.43 -7.43 -0.93
C ARG A 359 22.09 -6.13 -1.65
N TRP A 360 21.37 -6.21 -2.76
CA TRP A 360 20.93 -5.03 -3.49
C TRP A 360 20.04 -4.12 -2.64
N ILE A 361 19.07 -4.71 -1.91
CA ILE A 361 18.19 -3.97 -1.00
C ILE A 361 19.02 -3.22 0.04
N ASN A 362 19.98 -3.89 0.68
CA ASN A 362 20.84 -3.26 1.69
C ASN A 362 21.65 -2.10 1.12
N ASP A 363 22.25 -2.28 -0.07
CA ASP A 363 23.06 -1.25 -0.71
C ASP A 363 22.23 -0.01 -1.09
N VAL A 364 21.01 -0.20 -1.60
CA VAL A 364 20.07 0.90 -1.91
C VAL A 364 19.60 1.59 -0.63
N THR A 365 19.30 0.82 0.41
CA THR A 365 18.81 1.31 1.71
C THR A 365 19.78 2.33 2.33
N ILE A 366 21.09 2.14 2.19
CA ILE A 366 22.09 3.04 2.80
C ILE A 366 21.87 4.51 2.39
N ASN A 367 21.72 4.79 1.09
CA ASN A 367 21.55 6.17 0.63
C ASN A 367 20.08 6.60 0.63
N PHE A 368 19.15 5.65 0.46
CA PHE A 368 17.73 5.92 0.62
C PHE A 368 17.44 6.45 2.03
N SER A 369 17.89 5.75 3.08
CA SER A 369 17.69 6.18 4.47
C SER A 369 18.40 7.48 4.81
N LYS A 370 19.53 7.84 4.16
CA LYS A 370 20.17 9.15 4.40
C LYS A 370 19.29 10.31 3.95
N LEU A 371 18.54 10.14 2.87
CA LEU A 371 17.62 11.15 2.33
C LEU A 371 16.22 11.05 2.95
N MET A 372 15.88 9.95 3.61
CA MET A 372 14.58 9.80 4.27
C MET A 372 14.63 10.08 5.78
N ASN A 373 15.78 9.89 6.43
CA ASN A 373 15.95 10.20 7.83
C ASN A 373 16.28 11.69 7.96
N GLU A 374 15.24 12.50 8.17
CA GLU A 374 15.40 13.85 8.69
C GLU A 374 16.29 13.83 9.94
N LYS A 375 17.19 14.81 10.06
CA LYS A 375 17.60 15.30 11.37
C LYS A 375 16.39 16.01 12.00
N THR A 376 15.42 15.26 12.50
CA THR A 376 14.38 15.79 13.41
C THR A 376 15.01 16.37 14.66
#